data_AF-Q0FPA8-F1
#
_entry.id   AF-Q0FPA8-F1
#
_cell.length_a   1.000
_cell.length_b   1.000
_cell.length_c   1.000
_cell.angle_alpha   90.00
_cell.angle_beta   90.00
_cell.angle_gamma   90.00
#
_symmetry.space_group_name_H-M   'P 1'
#
loop_
_entity.id
_entity.type
_entity.pdbx_description
1 polymer ?
#
loop_
_entity_poly.entity_id
_entity_poly.type
_entity_poly.pdbx_seq_one_letter_code
_entity_poly.pdbx_strand_id
1 'polypeptide(L)' 'MSRPPKPTYKTTNWRSYNQALRRRGSLTVWFDPLMQWKAAPSGRRGRQQTYSDAAIQA' A
#
# COMPACT_ATOMS: atom_id res chain seq x y z
N MET A 1 -27.48 41.75 -14.34
CA MET A 1 -27.02 41.17 -13.05
C MET A 1 -26.02 40.06 -13.36
N SER A 2 -24.74 40.24 -13.06
CA SER A 2 -23.71 39.22 -13.29
C SER A 2 -23.80 38.12 -12.22
N ARG A 3 -23.48 36.88 -12.63
CA ARG A 3 -23.56 35.71 -11.74
C ARG A 3 -22.44 35.78 -10.69
N PRO A 4 -22.73 35.55 -9.40
CA PRO A 4 -21.69 35.54 -8.38
C PRO A 4 -20.71 34.37 -8.61
N PRO A 5 -19.42 34.56 -8.25
CA PRO A 5 -18.38 33.54 -8.43
C PRO A 5 -18.70 32.31 -7.58
N LYS A 6 -18.38 31.12 -8.12
CA LYS A 6 -18.58 29.86 -7.42
C LYS A 6 -17.57 29.75 -6.27
N PRO A 7 -17.99 29.31 -5.07
CA PRO A 7 -17.06 29.06 -3.98
C PRO A 7 -16.12 27.92 -4.35
N THR A 8 -14.82 28.12 -4.12
CA THR A 8 -13.78 27.10 -4.24
C THR A 8 -13.42 26.58 -2.86
N TYR A 9 -13.52 25.27 -2.68
CA TYR A 9 -13.17 24.61 -1.44
C TYR A 9 -11.80 23.94 -1.57
N LYS A 10 -10.93 24.16 -0.59
CA LYS A 10 -9.65 23.46 -0.47
C LYS A 10 -9.74 22.40 0.61
N THR A 11 -9.47 21.15 0.27
CA THR A 11 -9.43 20.05 1.23
C THR A 11 -8.17 20.19 2.09
N THR A 12 -8.32 20.63 3.34
CA THR A 12 -7.20 20.81 4.30
C THR A 12 -7.06 19.65 5.28
N ASN A 13 -8.07 18.78 5.37
CA ASN A 13 -8.17 17.72 6.37
C ASN A 13 -7.45 16.40 5.99
N TRP A 14 -6.76 16.36 4.84
CA TRP A 14 -6.17 15.12 4.30
C TRP A 14 -5.19 14.45 5.27
N ARG A 15 -4.39 15.26 5.98
CA ARG A 15 -3.43 14.76 6.97
C ARG A 15 -4.13 14.08 8.15
N SER A 16 -5.18 14.69 8.68
CA SER A 16 -5.96 14.16 9.80
C SER A 16 -6.72 12.90 9.39
N TYR A 17 -7.27 12.89 8.17
CA TYR A 17 -7.93 11.72 7.59
C TYR A 17 -6.97 10.51 7.51
N ASN A 18 -5.77 10.70 6.94
CA ASN A 18 -4.77 9.64 6.85
C ASN A 18 -4.26 9.18 8.21
N GLN A 19 -4.12 10.09 9.18
CA GLN A 19 -3.75 9.72 10.54
C GLN A 19 -4.83 8.84 11.20
N ALA A 20 -6.11 9.18 11.01
CA ALA A 20 -7.22 8.35 11.48
C ALA A 20 -7.23 6.98 10.80
N LEU A 21 -6.91 6.91 9.50
CA LEU A 21 -6.81 5.65 8.77
C LEU A 21 -5.69 4.75 9.32
N ARG A 22 -4.50 5.32 9.58
CA ARG A 22 -3.38 4.62 10.22
C ARG A 22 -3.69 4.10 11.61
N ARG A 23 -4.54 4.81 12.37
CA ARG A 23 -4.98 4.38 13.71
C ARG A 23 -6.03 3.26 13.67
N ARG A 24 -6.89 3.24 12.66
CA ARG A 24 -7.96 2.23 12.51
C ARG A 24 -7.42 0.83 12.18
N GLY A 25 -6.21 0.74 11.65
CA GLY A 25 -5.51 -0.52 11.43
C GLY A 25 -4.07 -0.39 11.88
N SER A 26 -3.80 -0.66 13.16
CA SER A 26 -2.42 -0.90 13.61
C SER A 26 -1.96 -2.24 13.02
N LEU A 27 -1.40 -2.19 11.81
CA LEU A 27 -0.79 -3.35 11.18
C LEU A 27 0.55 -3.62 11.87
N THR A 28 0.61 -4.66 12.67
CA THR A 28 1.88 -5.22 13.15
C THR A 28 2.49 -6.02 11.99
N VAL A 29 3.51 -5.45 11.35
CA VAL A 29 4.26 -6.13 10.29
C VAL A 29 5.48 -6.80 10.92
N TRP A 30 5.59 -8.12 10.76
CA TRP A 30 6.79 -8.86 11.13
C TRP A 30 7.77 -8.82 9.94
N PHE A 31 8.97 -8.29 10.16
CA PHE A 31 10.03 -8.29 9.16
C PHE A 31 11.10 -9.28 9.58
N ASP A 32 11.35 -10.29 8.75
CA ASP A 32 12.44 -11.24 8.95
C ASP A 32 13.58 -10.92 7.97
N PRO A 33 14.73 -10.41 8.45
CA PRO A 33 15.87 -10.09 7.60
C PRO A 33 16.59 -11.34 7.06
N LEU A 34 16.39 -12.51 7.68
CA LEU A 34 16.98 -13.77 7.23
C LEU A 34 16.09 -14.49 6.19
N MET A 35 14.86 -14.01 6.01
CA MET A 35 13.92 -14.57 5.06
C MET A 35 14.37 -14.36 3.62
N GLN A 36 14.24 -15.41 2.80
CA GLN A 36 14.47 -15.32 1.37
C GLN A 36 13.23 -14.75 0.68
N TRP A 37 13.20 -13.44 0.51
CA TRP A 37 12.05 -12.72 -0.05
C TRP A 37 11.78 -13.00 -1.53
N LYS A 38 12.83 -13.17 -2.33
CA LYS A 38 12.72 -13.35 -3.78
C LYS A 38 12.55 -14.83 -4.14
N ALA A 39 11.71 -15.11 -5.13
CA ALA A 39 11.59 -16.46 -5.66
C ALA A 39 12.86 -16.88 -6.40
N ALA A 40 13.18 -18.17 -6.37
CA ALA A 40 14.17 -18.74 -7.26
C ALA A 40 13.63 -18.79 -8.72
N PRO A 41 14.49 -18.61 -9.75
CA PRO A 41 14.07 -18.77 -11.13
C PRO A 41 13.51 -20.19 -11.38
N SER A 42 12.28 -20.29 -11.87
CA SER A 42 11.61 -21.59 -12.06
C SER A 42 12.13 -22.39 -13.26
N GLY A 43 12.87 -21.75 -14.17
CA GLY A 43 13.33 -22.35 -15.43
C GLY A 43 12.21 -22.76 -16.41
N ARG A 44 10.94 -22.55 -16.04
CA ARG A 44 9.76 -22.95 -16.82
C ARG A 44 9.27 -21.81 -17.70
N ARG A 45 8.64 -22.16 -18.83
CA ARG A 45 7.96 -21.19 -19.70
C ARG A 45 6.76 -20.58 -18.98
N GLY A 46 6.61 -19.26 -19.06
CA GLY A 46 5.56 -18.51 -18.37
C GLY A 46 6.10 -17.42 -17.46
N ARG A 47 5.24 -16.82 -16.64
CA ARG A 47 5.63 -15.76 -15.69
C ARG A 47 6.37 -16.35 -14.50
N GLN A 48 7.56 -15.82 -14.21
CA GLN A 48 8.29 -16.14 -13.00
C GLN A 48 7.65 -15.45 -11.78
N GLN A 49 7.62 -16.16 -10.65
CA GLN A 49 7.21 -15.58 -9.38
C GLN A 49 8.26 -14.56 -8.94
N THR A 50 7.80 -13.44 -8.38
CA THR A 50 8.69 -12.40 -7.85
C THR A 50 9.06 -12.68 -6.40
N TYR A 51 8.13 -13.27 -5.64
CA TYR A 51 8.28 -13.56 -4.22
C TYR A 51 8.28 -15.07 -3.97
N SER A 52 9.06 -15.49 -2.99
CA SER A 52 9.14 -16.90 -2.60
C SER A 52 7.84 -17.36 -1.93
N ASP A 53 7.63 -18.69 -1.92
CA ASP A 53 6.53 -19.29 -1.17
C ASP A 53 6.63 -18.98 0.33
N ALA A 54 7.86 -18.87 0.87
CA ALA A 54 8.06 -18.46 2.25
C ALA A 54 7.49 -17.05 2.49
N ALA A 55 7.75 -16.10 1.57
CA ALA A 55 7.28 -14.72 1.69
C ALA A 55 5.76 -14.56 1.50
N ILE A 56 5.09 -15.56 0.92
CA ILE A 56 3.65 -15.58 0.71
C ILE A 56 3.04 -16.64 1.63
N GLN A 57 2.76 -16.26 2.87
CA GLN A 57 1.99 -17.10 3.79
C GLN A 57 0.49 -16.80 3.63
N ALA A 58 -0.31 -17.86 3.45
CA ALA A 58 -1.78 -17.78 3.42
C ALA A 58 -2.38 -17.88 4.82
#